data_AF-A0A417YBK9-F1
#
_entry.id   AF-A0A417YBK9-F1
#
_cell.length_a   1.000
_cell.length_b   1.000
_cell.length_c   1.000
_cell.angle_alpha   90.00
_cell.angle_beta   90.00
_cell.angle_gamma   90.00
#
_symmetry.space_group_name_H-M   'P 1'
#
loop_
_entity.id
_entity.type
_entity.pdbx_description
1 polymer ?
#
loop_
_entity_poly.entity_id
_entity_poly.type
_entity_poly.pdbx_seq_one_letter_code
_entity_poly.pdbx_strand_id
1 'polypeptide(L)' 'MERSKKYTAAGTNIAAVKQSNEQSGMSYNEAKEYIARTTGGHGTAIYSDTNTEQVRKKNQK' A
#
# COMPACT_ATOMS: atom_id res chain seq x y z
N MET A 1 -36.64 -8.07 11.45
CA MET A 1 -35.86 -9.25 11.00
C MET A 1 -34.39 -8.85 10.86
N GLU A 2 -33.52 -9.35 11.74
CA GLU A 2 -32.06 -9.18 11.64
C GLU A 2 -31.46 -10.08 10.55
N ARG A 3 -31.39 -9.59 9.31
CA ARG A 3 -30.56 -10.22 8.24
C ARG A 3 -29.40 -9.34 7.78
N SER A 4 -29.22 -8.14 8.35
CA SER A 4 -28.51 -7.05 7.67
C SER A 4 -26.99 -6.96 7.89
N LYS A 5 -26.36 -7.82 8.70
CA LYS A 5 -24.92 -7.70 9.03
C LYS A 5 -24.01 -8.83 8.56
N LYS A 6 -24.54 -9.91 7.98
CA LYS A 6 -23.74 -11.07 7.53
C LYS A 6 -23.35 -10.99 6.06
N TYR A 7 -24.19 -10.37 5.24
CA TYR A 7 -24.00 -10.26 3.80
C TYR A 7 -24.09 -8.79 3.37
N THR A 8 -23.30 -8.40 2.37
CA THR A 8 -23.44 -7.08 1.72
C THR A 8 -24.71 -7.03 0.86
N ALA A 9 -25.08 -5.85 0.37
CA ALA A 9 -26.18 -5.69 -0.58
C ALA A 9 -26.01 -6.51 -1.87
N ALA A 10 -24.76 -6.81 -2.24
CA ALA A 10 -24.41 -7.68 -3.36
C ALA A 10 -24.39 -9.19 -2.99
N GLY A 11 -24.77 -9.57 -1.76
CA GLY A 11 -24.78 -10.96 -1.30
C GLY A 11 -23.41 -11.50 -0.86
N THR A 12 -22.40 -10.64 -0.69
CA THR A 12 -21.06 -11.08 -0.27
C THR A 12 -21.02 -11.42 1.22
N ASN A 13 -20.55 -12.62 1.59
CA ASN A 13 -20.38 -13.02 2.99
C ASN A 13 -19.22 -12.26 3.65
N ILE A 14 -19.53 -11.45 4.66
CA ILE A 14 -18.55 -10.57 5.32
C ILE A 14 -17.52 -11.37 6.13
N ALA A 15 -17.92 -12.46 6.80
CA ALA A 15 -17.01 -13.27 7.60
C ALA A 15 -15.99 -14.01 6.72
N ALA A 16 -16.43 -14.54 5.58
CA ALA A 16 -15.54 -15.20 4.62
C ALA A 16 -14.51 -14.23 4.03
N VAL A 17 -14.92 -13.00 3.72
CA VAL A 17 -14.00 -11.96 3.22
C VAL A 17 -12.97 -11.57 4.27
N LYS A 18 -13.37 -11.42 5.54
CA LYS A 18 -12.42 -11.12 6.63
C LYS A 18 -11.37 -12.21 6.80
N GLN A 19 -11.79 -13.47 6.83
CA GLN A 19 -10.87 -14.61 6.90
C GLN A 19 -9.93 -14.65 5.70
N SER A 20 -10.44 -14.43 4.49
CA SER A 20 -9.60 -14.37 3.30
C SER A 20 -8.58 -13.23 3.34
N ASN A 21 -8.96 -12.07 3.88
CA ASN A 21 -8.04 -10.94 4.03
C ASN A 21 -6.92 -11.25 5.04
N GLU A 22 -7.26 -11.86 6.19
CA GLU A 22 -6.27 -12.31 7.18
C GLU A 22 -5.27 -13.32 6.61
N GLN A 23 -5.67 -14.09 5.59
CA GLN A 23 -4.84 -15.08 4.91
C GLN A 23 -4.14 -14.56 3.64
N SER A 24 -4.43 -13.32 3.22
CA SER A 24 -3.96 -12.77 1.94
C SER A 24 -2.53 -12.21 1.97
N GLY A 25 -1.89 -12.16 3.15
CA GLY A 25 -0.56 -11.61 3.33
C GLY A 25 -0.57 -10.09 3.50
N MET A 26 0.52 -9.43 3.08
CA MET A 26 0.64 -7.97 3.20
C MET A 26 -0.37 -7.27 2.29
N SER A 27 -1.03 -6.24 2.81
CA SER A 27 -1.76 -5.29 1.98
C SER A 27 -0.80 -4.57 1.02
N TYR A 28 -1.36 -3.96 -0.01
CA TYR A 28 -0.58 -3.18 -0.98
C TYR A 28 0.30 -2.11 -0.31
N ASN A 29 -0.22 -1.39 0.69
CA ASN A 29 0.53 -0.34 1.37
C ASN A 29 1.66 -0.92 2.23
N GLU A 30 1.40 -2.03 2.92
CA GLU A 30 2.42 -2.75 3.70
C GLU A 30 3.52 -3.31 2.79
N ALA A 31 3.15 -3.91 1.67
CA ALA A 31 4.11 -4.40 0.68
C ALA A 31 4.95 -3.26 0.09
N LYS A 32 4.31 -2.13 -0.23
CA LYS A 32 4.99 -0.93 -0.74
C LYS A 32 6.00 -0.38 0.27
N GLU A 33 5.62 -0.28 1.54
CA GLU A 33 6.52 0.15 2.61
C GLU A 33 7.65 -0.86 2.82
N TYR A 34 7.33 -2.16 2.89
CA TYR A 34 8.31 -3.22 3.05
C TYR A 34 9.37 -3.18 1.94
N ILE A 35 8.94 -3.05 0.68
CA ILE A 35 9.84 -2.92 -0.46
C ILE A 35 10.70 -1.66 -0.30
N ALA A 36 10.09 -0.50 -0.03
CA ALA A 36 10.83 0.74 0.17
C ALA A 36 11.89 0.66 1.28
N ARG A 37 11.63 -0.11 2.35
CA ARG A 37 12.54 -0.29 3.49
C ARG A 37 13.63 -1.34 3.27
N THR A 38 13.39 -2.36 2.47
CA THR A 38 14.29 -3.53 2.35
C THR A 38 15.08 -3.56 1.05
N THR A 39 14.48 -3.12 -0.06
CA THR A 39 15.02 -3.32 -1.41
C THR A 39 14.87 -2.11 -2.32
N GLY A 40 14.02 -1.15 -1.96
CA GLY A 40 13.72 0.03 -2.77
C GLY A 40 14.85 1.05 -2.78
N GLY A 41 14.99 1.79 -3.88
CA GLY A 41 15.86 2.97 -3.98
C GLY A 41 17.36 2.68 -4.17
N HIS A 42 17.86 1.48 -3.86
CA HIS A 42 19.29 1.16 -4.01
C HIS A 42 19.70 1.10 -5.49
N GLY A 43 20.72 1.88 -5.87
CA GLY A 43 21.27 1.89 -7.24
C GLY A 43 20.34 2.49 -8.32
N THR A 44 19.15 2.98 -7.95
CA THR A 44 18.16 3.52 -8.89
C THR A 44 18.33 5.00 -9.19
N ALA A 45 19.32 5.67 -8.56
CA ALA A 45 19.59 7.08 -8.76
C ALA A 45 19.80 7.45 -10.24
N ILE A 46 20.34 6.53 -11.04
CA ILE A 46 20.57 6.71 -12.49
C ILE A 46 19.27 6.77 -13.32
N TYR A 47 18.16 6.26 -12.79
CA TYR A 47 16.86 6.26 -13.46
C TYR A 47 15.98 7.44 -13.00
N SER A 48 16.51 8.29 -12.12
CA SER A 48 15.78 9.45 -11.60
C SER A 48 16.10 10.69 -12.42
N ASP A 49 15.09 11.31 -13.02
CA ASP A 49 15.20 12.65 -13.64
C ASP A 49 15.25 13.79 -12.59
N THR A 50 15.33 13.44 -11.30
CA THR A 50 15.32 14.43 -10.21
C THR A 50 16.65 15.16 -10.15
N ASN A 51 16.64 16.47 -10.44
CA ASN A 51 17.78 17.34 -10.21
C ASN A 51 17.92 17.66 -8.70
N THR A 52 18.89 17.02 -8.05
CA THR A 52 19.15 17.12 -6.61
C THR A 52 19.46 18.56 -6.16
N GLU A 53 20.19 19.33 -6.97
CA GLU A 53 20.53 20.73 -6.68
C GLU A 53 19.29 21.62 -6.65
N GLN A 54 18.33 21.39 -7.56
CA GLN A 54 17.07 22.14 -7.56
C GLN A 54 16.22 21.81 -6.33
N VAL A 55 16.13 20.54 -5.95
CA VAL A 55 15.37 20.10 -4.76
C VAL A 55 15.99 20.70 -3.49
N ARG A 56 17.32 20.67 -3.36
CA ARG A 56 18.03 21.23 -2.21
C ARG A 56 17.75 22.73 -2.04
N LYS A 57 17.77 23.49 -3.14
CA LYS A 57 17.44 24.94 -3.12
C LYS A 57 15.98 25.22 -2.71
N LYS A 58 15.04 24.36 -3.11
CA LYS A 58 13.61 24.52 -2.72
C LYS A 58 13.40 24.28 -1.23
N ASN A 59 14.09 23.30 -0.63
CA ASN A 59 13.90 22.91 0.76
C ASN A 59 14.61 23.82 1.79
N GLN A 60 15.42 24.79 1.33
CA GLN A 60 16.12 25.76 2.17
C GLN A 60 15.38 27.11 2.29
N LYS A 61 14.16 27.20 1.75
CA LYS A 61 13.26 28.35 1.89
C LYS A 61 12.20 28.05 2.94
#